data_AF-A0A429XA11-F1
#
_entry.id   AF-A0A429XA11-F1
#
_cell.length_a   1.000
_cell.length_b   1.000
_cell.length_c   1.000
_cell.angle_alpha   90.00
_cell.angle_beta   90.00
_cell.angle_gamma   90.00
#
_symmetry.space_group_name_H-M   'P 1'
#
loop_
_entity.id
_entity.type
_entity.pdbx_description
1 polymer ?
#
loop_
_entity_poly.entity_id
_entity_poly.type
_entity_poly.pdbx_seq_one_letter_code
_entity_poly.pdbx_strand_id
1 'polypeptide(L)'
;MSERLIVLYLIAFAFMVFAGFLIYDGIKAKHEEQIALETGVETEAFVIDKKKISQSFGQISYFVQLYALKNEYEILVSKELYDQVEQGDYLASKVYKDRIVLLNVEAVERGKEL
;
A
#
# COMPACT_ATOMS: atom_id res chain seq x y z
N MET A 1 48.74 -8.13 29.02
CA MET A 1 47.30 -7.90 28.76
C MET A 1 46.55 -9.05 29.41
N SER A 2 45.67 -8.82 30.39
CA SER A 2 45.02 -9.92 31.12
C SER A 2 44.00 -10.64 30.24
N GLU A 3 43.89 -11.97 30.34
CA GLU A 3 42.94 -12.80 29.58
C GLU A 3 41.49 -12.28 29.63
N ARG A 4 41.10 -11.68 30.76
CA ARG A 4 39.78 -11.03 30.96
C ARG A 4 39.53 -9.85 30.01
N LEU A 5 40.57 -9.10 29.65
CA LEU A 5 40.47 -8.00 28.68
C LEU A 5 40.22 -8.55 27.27
N ILE A 6 40.88 -9.65 26.89
CA ILE A 6 40.69 -10.29 25.59
C ILE A 6 39.25 -10.79 25.44
N VAL A 7 38.69 -11.43 26.48
CA VAL A 7 37.30 -11.89 26.49
C VAL A 7 36.31 -10.72 26.38
N LEU A 8 36.55 -9.62 27.11
CA LEU A 8 35.72 -8.41 27.01
C LEU A 8 35.73 -7.82 25.59
N TYR A 9 36.90 -7.77 24.93
CA TYR A 9 36.99 -7.30 23.55
C TYR A 9 36.25 -8.22 22.56
N LEU A 10 36.31 -9.54 22.75
CA LEU A 10 35.58 -10.50 21.91
C LEU A 10 34.07 -10.36 22.06
N ILE A 11 33.57 -10.18 23.28
CA ILE A 11 32.14 -9.94 23.54
C ILE A 11 31.70 -8.62 22.90
N ALA A 12 32.46 -7.54 23.10
CA ALA A 12 32.15 -6.25 22.50
C ALA A 12 32.13 -6.32 20.96
N PHE A 13 33.07 -7.05 20.36
CA PHE A 13 33.10 -7.29 18.92
C PHE A 13 31.87 -8.07 18.45
N ALA A 14 31.46 -9.12 19.15
CA ALA A 14 30.26 -9.89 18.82
C ALA A 14 28.99 -9.03 18.87
N PHE A 15 28.86 -8.15 19.88
CA PHE A 15 27.75 -7.20 19.96
C PHE A 15 27.77 -6.18 18.80
N MET A 16 28.95 -5.70 18.40
CA MET A 16 29.09 -4.77 17.28
C MET A 16 28.69 -5.42 15.96
N VAL A 17 29.14 -6.65 15.71
CA VAL A 17 28.76 -7.43 14.51
C VAL A 17 27.26 -7.71 14.49
N PHE A 18 26.69 -8.11 15.62
CA PHE A 18 25.25 -8.37 15.74
C PHE A 18 24.41 -7.11 15.49
N ALA A 19 24.79 -5.96 16.08
CA ALA A 19 24.13 -4.69 15.82
C ALA A 19 24.22 -4.29 14.34
N GLY A 20 25.38 -4.51 13.70
CA GLY A 20 25.56 -4.30 12.26
C GLY A 20 24.61 -5.15 11.41
N PHE A 21 24.42 -6.42 11.77
CA PHE A 21 23.49 -7.32 11.09
C PHE A 21 22.03 -6.84 11.20
N LEU A 22 21.59 -6.44 12.39
CA LEU A 22 20.24 -5.89 12.60
C LEU A 22 19.98 -4.62 11.78
N ILE A 23 20.96 -3.73 11.71
CA ILE A 23 20.87 -2.51 10.91
C ILE A 23 20.79 -2.85 9.41
N TYR A 24 21.62 -3.78 8.94
CA TYR A 24 21.63 -4.24 7.55
C TYR A 24 20.28 -4.82 7.13
N ASP A 25 19.72 -5.74 7.94
CA ASP A 25 18.41 -6.34 7.66
C ASP A 25 17.30 -5.28 7.63
N GLY A 26 17.34 -4.32 8.55
CA GLY A 26 16.38 -3.21 8.57
C GLY A 26 16.46 -2.30 7.33
N ILE A 27 17.66 -2.02 6.82
CA ILE A 27 17.84 -1.24 5.58
C ILE A 27 17.36 -2.02 4.37
N LYS A 28 17.70 -3.31 4.29
CA LYS A 28 17.29 -4.19 3.19
C LYS A 28 15.76 -4.30 3.10
N ALA A 29 15.08 -4.52 4.22
CA ALA A 29 13.62 -4.59 4.27
C ALA A 29 12.96 -3.30 3.77
N LYS A 30 13.48 -2.13 4.20
CA LYS A 30 12.99 -0.82 3.71
C LYS A 30 13.22 -0.62 2.21
N HIS A 31 14.34 -1.10 1.69
CA HIS A 31 14.66 -0.97 0.27
C HIS A 31 13.75 -1.85 -0.59
N GLU A 32 13.50 -3.09 -0.16
CA GLU A 32 12.56 -4.01 -0.83
C GLU A 32 11.12 -3.47 -0.81
N GLU A 33 10.68 -2.89 0.31
CA GLU A 33 9.37 -2.23 0.41
C GLU A 33 9.25 -1.04 -0.55
N GLN A 34 10.31 -0.23 -0.68
CA GLN A 34 10.34 0.88 -1.64
C GLN A 34 10.26 0.39 -3.09
N ILE A 35 11.01 -0.65 -3.46
CA ILE A 35 10.96 -1.22 -4.82
C ILE A 35 9.57 -1.81 -5.12
N ALA A 36 8.96 -2.49 -4.15
CA ALA A 36 7.61 -3.03 -4.29
C ALA A 36 6.56 -1.92 -4.52
N LEU A 37 6.67 -0.81 -3.79
CA LEU A 37 5.79 0.35 -3.94
C LEU A 37 6.03 1.13 -5.24
N GLU A 38 7.26 1.12 -5.77
CA GLU A 38 7.56 1.71 -7.08
C GLU A 38 7.02 0.86 -8.26
N THR A 39 7.07 -0.47 -8.13
CA THR A 39 6.56 -1.41 -9.15
C THR A 39 5.03 -1.61 -9.06
N GLY A 40 4.44 -1.24 -7.93
CA GLY A 40 3.02 -1.37 -7.65
C GLY A 40 2.69 -2.75 -7.09
N VAL A 41 2.13 -2.79 -5.89
CA VAL A 41 1.78 -4.02 -5.18
C VAL A 41 0.33 -4.36 -5.47
N GLU A 42 0.10 -5.53 -6.06
CA GLU A 42 -1.25 -6.06 -6.29
C GLU A 42 -1.82 -6.59 -4.98
N THR A 43 -3.00 -6.09 -4.60
CA THR A 43 -3.63 -6.36 -3.32
C THR A 43 -5.13 -6.05 -3.35
N GLU A 44 -5.86 -6.40 -2.30
CA GLU A 44 -7.27 -6.05 -2.14
C GLU A 44 -7.40 -4.80 -1.27
N ALA A 45 -8.15 -3.83 -1.77
CA ALA A 45 -8.49 -2.61 -1.06
C ALA A 45 -9.87 -2.75 -0.42
N PHE A 46 -9.95 -2.51 0.88
CA PHE A 46 -11.20 -2.54 1.63
C PHE A 46 -11.94 -1.21 1.50
N VAL A 47 -13.22 -1.22 1.18
CA VAL A 47 -14.05 -0.02 1.06
C VAL A 47 -14.48 0.44 2.44
N ILE A 48 -13.90 1.57 2.89
CA ILE A 48 -14.18 2.18 4.19
C ILE A 48 -15.46 3.01 4.15
N ASP A 49 -15.63 3.83 3.11
CA ASP A 49 -16.74 4.77 3.00
C ASP A 49 -16.91 5.24 1.54
N LYS A 50 -18.05 5.86 1.24
CA LYS A 50 -18.37 6.45 -0.05
C LYS A 50 -18.97 7.85 0.13
N LYS A 51 -18.47 8.82 -0.64
CA LYS A 51 -18.87 10.23 -0.54
C LYS A 51 -19.27 10.78 -1.90
N LYS A 52 -20.42 11.46 -1.94
CA LYS A 52 -20.85 12.25 -3.11
C LYS A 52 -20.73 13.74 -2.81
N ILE A 53 -20.12 14.49 -3.74
CA ILE A 53 -19.95 15.94 -3.62
C ILE A 53 -20.66 16.60 -4.80
N SER A 54 -21.69 17.39 -4.52
CA SER A 54 -22.30 18.25 -5.53
C SER A 54 -21.51 19.55 -5.64
N GLN A 55 -21.01 19.84 -6.83
CA GLN A 55 -20.28 21.06 -7.14
C GLN A 55 -21.24 22.10 -7.75
N SER A 56 -20.82 23.36 -7.73
CA SER A 56 -21.47 24.45 -8.47
C SER A 56 -21.63 24.06 -9.93
N PHE A 57 -22.71 24.51 -10.58
CA PHE A 57 -23.09 24.15 -11.96
C PHE A 57 -23.63 22.72 -12.16
N GLY A 58 -24.01 22.02 -11.08
CA GLY A 58 -24.72 20.74 -11.18
C GLY A 58 -23.83 19.54 -11.49
N GLN A 59 -22.51 19.70 -11.44
CA GLN A 59 -21.58 18.57 -11.53
C GLN A 59 -21.58 17.79 -10.20
N ILE A 60 -21.56 16.46 -10.28
CA ILE A 60 -21.49 15.58 -9.10
C ILE A 60 -20.22 14.75 -9.23
N SER A 61 -19.39 14.79 -8.18
CA SER A 61 -18.20 13.96 -8.04
C SER A 61 -18.45 12.84 -7.04
N TYR A 62 -18.04 11.62 -7.39
CA TYR A 62 -18.23 10.42 -6.60
C TYR A 62 -16.88 9.94 -6.10
N PHE A 63 -16.72 9.84 -4.79
CA PHE A 63 -15.48 9.44 -4.13
C PHE A 63 -15.69 8.16 -3.34
N VAL A 64 -14.68 7.30 -3.34
CA VAL A 64 -14.63 6.08 -2.53
C VAL A 64 -13.36 6.12 -1.69
N GLN A 65 -13.52 5.83 -0.39
CA GLN A 65 -12.44 5.71 0.56
C GLN A 65 -12.05 4.23 0.71
N LEU A 66 -10.77 3.97 0.54
CA LEU A 66 -10.20 2.63 0.44
C LEU A 66 -9.08 2.47 1.46
N TYR A 67 -9.01 1.31 2.11
CA TYR A 67 -7.90 0.93 2.97
C TYR A 67 -7.09 -0.19 2.31
N ALA A 68 -5.81 0.04 2.06
CA ALA A 68 -4.90 -0.95 1.51
C ALA A 68 -3.49 -0.74 2.04
N LEU A 69 -2.75 -1.82 2.30
CA LEU A 69 -1.35 -1.79 2.77
C LEU A 69 -1.10 -0.83 3.96
N LYS A 70 -2.05 -0.79 4.91
CA LYS A 70 -2.02 0.06 6.10
C LYS A 70 -2.18 1.57 5.85
N ASN A 71 -2.57 1.97 4.64
CA ASN A 71 -2.86 3.35 4.28
C ASN A 71 -4.31 3.52 3.82
N GLU A 72 -4.83 4.73 4.03
CA GLU A 72 -6.13 5.16 3.49
C GLU A 72 -5.93 5.95 2.20
N TYR A 73 -6.80 5.70 1.23
CA TYR A 73 -6.80 6.35 -0.07
C TYR A 73 -8.20 6.85 -0.37
N GLU A 74 -8.31 8.06 -0.91
CA GLU A 74 -9.56 8.58 -1.47
C GLU A 74 -9.39 8.69 -2.99
N ILE A 75 -10.27 8.03 -3.73
CA ILE A 75 -10.24 8.04 -5.19
C ILE A 75 -11.55 8.58 -5.76
N LEU A 76 -11.43 9.35 -6.85
CA LEU A 76 -12.56 9.74 -7.67
C LEU A 76 -12.94 8.56 -8.58
N VAL A 77 -14.21 8.17 -8.57
CA VAL A 77 -14.74 7.06 -9.35
C VAL A 77 -15.88 7.51 -10.26
N SER A 78 -16.23 6.67 -11.23
CA SER A 78 -17.44 6.88 -12.02
C SER A 78 -18.69 6.62 -11.17
N LYS A 79 -19.84 7.11 -11.64
CA LYS A 79 -21.12 6.87 -10.97
C LYS A 79 -21.45 5.39 -10.94
N GLU A 80 -21.19 4.69 -12.04
CA GLU A 80 -21.47 3.26 -12.20
C GLU A 80 -20.73 2.44 -11.15
N LEU A 81 -19.43 2.72 -10.96
CA LEU A 81 -18.64 2.04 -9.94
C LEU A 81 -19.11 2.40 -8.52
N TYR A 82 -19.41 3.68 -8.26
CA TYR A 82 -19.92 4.14 -6.98
C TYR A 82 -21.22 3.46 -6.55
N ASP A 83 -22.11 3.23 -7.51
CA ASP A 83 -23.40 2.56 -7.29
C ASP A 83 -23.24 1.04 -7.10
N GLN A 84 -22.15 0.44 -7.62
CA GLN A 84 -21.87 -1.01 -7.51
C GLN A 84 -21.14 -1.43 -6.24
N VAL A 85 -20.27 -0.58 -5.70
CA VAL A 85 -19.43 -0.92 -4.53
C VAL A 85 -20.15 -0.57 -3.23
N GLU A 86 -20.13 -1.40 -2.20
CA GLU A 86 -20.68 -1.09 -0.88
C GLU A 86 -19.57 -0.94 0.17
N GLN A 87 -19.90 -0.26 1.27
CA GLN A 87 -19.01 -0.20 2.43
C GLN A 87 -18.85 -1.61 3.00
N GLY A 88 -17.61 -2.05 3.20
CA GLY A 88 -17.31 -3.43 3.60
C GLY A 88 -16.81 -4.32 2.46
N ASP A 89 -16.91 -3.88 1.20
CA ASP A 89 -16.43 -4.66 0.07
C ASP A 89 -14.91 -4.66 -0.06
N TYR A 90 -14.39 -5.68 -0.73
CA TYR A 90 -12.99 -5.77 -1.12
C TYR A 90 -12.86 -5.65 -2.64
N LEU A 91 -12.01 -4.72 -3.08
CA LEU A 91 -11.77 -4.45 -4.50
C LEU A 91 -10.33 -4.80 -4.87
N ALA A 92 -10.16 -5.57 -5.95
CA ALA A 92 -8.83 -5.84 -6.50
C ALA A 92 -8.17 -4.54 -6.96
N SER A 93 -6.96 -4.28 -6.47
CA SER A 93 -6.27 -3.02 -6.61
C SER A 93 -4.76 -3.20 -6.77
N LYS A 94 -4.12 -2.16 -7.30
CA LYS A 94 -2.67 -2.03 -7.37
C LYS A 94 -2.26 -0.75 -6.68
N VAL A 95 -1.53 -0.89 -5.59
CA VAL A 95 -1.08 0.23 -4.76
C VAL A 95 0.33 0.61 -5.18
N TYR A 96 0.49 1.86 -5.59
CA TYR A 96 1.77 2.51 -5.84
C TYR A 96 2.14 3.39 -4.64
N LYS A 97 3.38 3.88 -4.63
CA LYS A 97 3.91 4.80 -3.61
C LYS A 97 3.02 6.02 -3.33
N ASP A 98 2.37 6.57 -4.35
CA ASP A 98 1.64 7.83 -4.32
C ASP A 98 0.15 7.72 -4.69
N ARG A 99 -0.31 6.55 -5.15
CA ARG A 99 -1.66 6.35 -5.66
C ARG A 99 -2.11 4.90 -5.60
N ILE A 100 -3.43 4.69 -5.69
CA ILE A 100 -4.04 3.38 -5.85
C ILE A 100 -4.80 3.32 -7.18
N VAL A 101 -4.74 2.18 -7.86
CA VAL A 101 -5.47 1.91 -9.10
C VAL A 101 -6.34 0.68 -8.88
N LEU A 102 -7.62 0.75 -9.20
CA LEU A 102 -8.51 -0.42 -9.14
C LEU A 102 -8.35 -1.26 -10.41
N LEU A 103 -8.09 -2.56 -10.25
CA LEU A 103 -7.79 -3.47 -11.36
C LEU A 103 -9.05 -4.05 -12.01
N ASN A 104 -10.16 -4.14 -11.27
CA ASN A 104 -11.36 -4.86 -11.73
C ASN A 104 -12.41 -3.98 -12.46
N VAL A 105 -12.05 -2.76 -12.84
CA VAL A 105 -13.00 -1.79 -13.42
C VAL A 105 -13.16 -1.98 -14.95
N GLU A 106 -12.30 -2.77 -15.60
CA GLU A 106 -12.31 -2.97 -17.06
C GLU A 106 -13.15 -4.17 -17.56
N ALA A 107 -13.72 -5.00 -16.68
CA ALA A 107 -14.52 -6.17 -17.09
C ALA A 107 -15.93 -5.82 -17.63
N VAL A 108 -16.35 -4.54 -17.58
CA VAL A 108 -17.70 -4.13 -17.97
C VAL A 108 -17.83 -3.67 -19.44
N GLU A 109 -16.73 -3.49 -20.18
CA GLU A 109 -16.79 -3.05 -21.59
C GLU A 109 -16.58 -4.14 -22.67
N ARG A 110 -16.26 -5.39 -22.32
CA ARG A 110 -16.20 -6.51 -23.31
C ARG A 110 -17.46 -7.40 -23.33
N GLY A 111 -18.63 -6.77 -23.23
CA GLY A 111 -19.94 -7.42 -23.31
C GLY A 111 -20.81 -6.96 -24.47
N LYS A 112 -20.25 -6.27 -25.46
CA LYS A 112 -20.91 -5.93 -26.73
C LYS A 112 -19.91 -5.98 -27.88
N GLU A 113 -19.63 -7.18 -28.36
CA GLU A 113 -19.42 -7.36 -29.78
C GLU A 113 -20.60 -8.19 -30.31
N LEU A 114 -21.11 -7.72 -31.44
CA LEU A 114 -22.30 -8.16 -32.17
C LEU A 114 -22.26 -9.64 -32.57
#